data_AF-A0A931W602-F1
#
_entry.id   AF-A0A931W602-F1
#
_cell.length_a   1.000
_cell.length_b   1.000
_cell.length_c   1.000
_cell.angle_alpha   90.00
_cell.angle_beta   90.00
_cell.angle_gamma   90.00
#
_symmetry.space_group_name_H-M   'P 1'
#
loop_
_entity.id
_entity.type
_entity.pdbx_description
1 polymer ?
#
loop_
_entity_poly.entity_id
_entity_poly.type
_entity_poly.pdbx_seq_one_letter_code
_entity_poly.pdbx_strand_id
1 'polypeptide(L)' 'DVDAFEPFMTTKKEGTGIGLVIVRQIVTAHGGGISYRSRPGQGTSFRIELPRN' A
#
# COMPACT_ATOMS: atom_id res chain seq x y z
N ASP A 1 -11.64 8.04 -7.67
CA ASP A 1 -10.89 7.32 -6.62
C ASP A 1 -9.43 7.27 -7.00
N VAL A 2 -8.54 7.54 -6.06
CA VAL A 2 -7.09 7.48 -6.27
C VAL A 2 -6.58 6.23 -5.56
N ASP A 3 -5.89 5.33 -6.28
CA ASP A 3 -5.35 4.11 -5.69
C ASP A 3 -4.01 4.40 -4.99
N ALA A 4 -3.93 4.11 -3.69
CA ALA A 4 -2.71 4.28 -2.90
C ALA A 4 -1.53 3.41 -3.38
N PHE A 5 -1.78 2.42 -4.24
CA PHE A 5 -0.74 1.60 -4.84
C PHE A 5 -0.38 2.00 -6.29
N GLU A 6 -0.89 3.11 -6.80
CA GLU A 6 -0.46 3.67 -8.08
C GLU A 6 0.95 4.27 -7.96
N PRO A 7 1.85 4.01 -8.92
CA PRO A 7 3.16 4.64 -8.96
C PRO A 7 3.07 6.16 -8.97
N PHE A 8 3.98 6.80 -8.21
CA PHE A 8 4.11 8.25 -8.10
C PHE A 8 2.91 8.95 -7.44
N MET A 9 1.96 8.19 -6.87
CA MET A 9 0.87 8.76 -6.09
C MET A 9 1.39 9.23 -4.73
N THR A 10 1.24 10.53 -4.45
CA THR A 10 1.56 11.11 -3.14
C THR A 10 0.66 12.30 -2.82
N THR A 11 0.33 12.47 -1.54
CA THR A 11 -0.29 13.71 -1.02
C THR A 11 0.73 14.64 -0.35
N LYS A 12 1.98 14.21 -0.22
CA LYS A 12 3.07 14.98 0.39
C LYS A 12 3.83 15.73 -0.70
N LYS A 13 4.15 17.00 -0.43
CA LYS A 13 4.89 17.91 -1.32
C LYS A 13 6.23 17.33 -1.81
N GLU A 14 6.91 16.58 -0.95
CA GLU A 14 8.22 15.95 -1.24
C GLU A 14 8.16 14.42 -1.21
N GLY A 15 6.95 13.84 -1.28
CA GLY A 15 6.80 12.40 -1.33
C GLY A 15 7.05 11.85 -2.74
N THR A 16 7.80 10.76 -2.86
CA THR A 16 8.05 10.13 -4.17
C THR A 16 6.86 9.32 -4.69
N GLY A 17 5.99 8.86 -3.79
CA GLY A 17 4.85 8.00 -4.14
C GLY A 17 5.23 6.58 -4.58
N ILE A 18 6.45 6.12 -4.30
CA ILE A 18 6.93 4.80 -4.75
C ILE A 18 6.85 3.75 -3.62
N GLY A 19 6.82 4.17 -2.35
CA GLY A 19 6.92 3.27 -1.20
C GLY A 19 5.87 2.15 -1.19
N LEU A 20 4.58 2.47 -1.43
CA LEU A 20 3.51 1.48 -1.42
C LEU A 20 3.55 0.54 -2.63
N VAL A 21 4.09 0.99 -3.77
CA VAL A 21 4.35 0.13 -4.92
C VAL A 21 5.40 -0.93 -4.56
N ILE A 22 6.49 -0.52 -3.93
CA ILE A 22 7.56 -1.42 -3.49
C ILE A 22 7.02 -2.43 -2.46
N VAL A 23 6.22 -1.98 -1.49
CA VAL A 23 5.59 -2.89 -0.52
C VAL A 23 4.71 -3.94 -1.23
N ARG A 24 3.87 -3.53 -2.18
CA ARG A 24 3.04 -4.47 -2.95
C ARG A 24 3.90 -5.48 -3.71
N GLN A 25 4.97 -5.05 -4.35
CA GLN A 25 5.91 -5.95 -5.04
C GLN A 25 6.58 -6.95 -4.08
N ILE A 26 7.07 -6.49 -2.92
CA ILE A 26 7.69 -7.35 -1.91
C ILE A 26 6.70 -8.39 -1.41
N VAL A 27 5.50 -7.96 -1.00
CA VAL A 27 4.48 -8.86 -0.45
C VAL A 27 4.05 -9.90 -1.49
N THR A 28 3.83 -9.48 -2.74
CA THR A 28 3.52 -10.41 -3.84
C THR A 28 4.65 -11.38 -4.13
N ALA A 29 5.91 -10.94 -4.07
CA ALA A 29 7.07 -11.82 -4.26
C ALA A 29 7.17 -12.91 -3.16
N HIS A 30 6.59 -12.66 -1.98
CA HIS A 30 6.49 -13.64 -0.89
C HIS A 30 5.20 -14.49 -0.98
N GLY A 31 4.46 -14.45 -2.10
CA GLY A 31 3.20 -15.17 -2.28
C GLY A 31 2.04 -14.59 -1.46
N GLY A 32 2.20 -13.38 -0.94
CA GLY A 32 1.20 -12.71 -0.11
C GLY A 32 0.34 -11.70 -0.85
N GLY A 33 -0.56 -11.08 -0.09
CA GLY A 33 -1.42 -9.98 -0.52
C GLY A 33 -1.34 -8.78 0.41
N ILE A 34 -1.55 -7.58 -0.13
CA ILE A 34 -1.72 -6.35 0.64
C ILE A 34 -3.02 -5.65 0.26
N SER A 35 -3.73 -5.15 1.27
CA SER A 35 -4.94 -4.35 1.13
C SER A 35 -4.94 -3.18 2.11
N TYR A 36 -5.84 -2.21 1.90
CA TYR A 36 -6.05 -1.12 2.85
C TYR A 36 -7.52 -0.77 3.00
N ARG A 37 -7.85 -0.21 4.16
CA ARG A 37 -9.11 0.49 4.40
C ARG A 37 -8.80 1.88 4.93
N SER A 38 -9.38 2.89 4.30
CA SER A 38 -9.26 4.29 4.73
C SER A 38 -10.65 4.89 4.88
N ARG A 39 -10.81 5.73 5.90
CA ARG A 39 -12.01 6.56 6.10
C ARG A 39 -11.56 7.97 6.51
N PRO A 40 -12.01 9.03 5.82
CA PRO A 40 -11.72 10.40 6.23
C PRO A 40 -12.03 10.63 7.71
N GLY A 41 -11.09 11.27 8.42
CA GLY A 41 -11.21 11.53 9.86
C GLY A 41 -11.02 10.33 10.79
N GLN A 42 -10.89 9.10 10.27
CA GLN A 42 -10.65 7.89 11.09
C GLN A 42 -9.27 7.25 10.82
N GLY A 43 -8.55 7.76 9.82
CA GLY A 43 -7.22 7.27 9.44
C GLY A 43 -7.29 6.14 8.40
N THR A 44 -6.16 5.43 8.28
CA THR A 44 -5.95 4.39 7.27
C THR A 44 -5.27 3.19 7.92
N SER A 45 -5.76 1.98 7.61
CA SER A 45 -5.15 0.72 8.04
C SER A 45 -4.76 -0.11 6.82
N PHE A 46 -3.52 -0.57 6.79
CA PHE A 46 -3.00 -1.52 5.80
C PHE A 46 -2.97 -2.92 6.42
N ARG A 47 -3.26 -3.95 5.62
CA ARG A 47 -3.24 -5.34 6.02
C ARG A 47 -2.39 -6.14 5.04
N ILE A 48 -1.43 -6.89 5.57
CA ILE A 48 -0.55 -7.80 4.83
C ILE A 48 -0.92 -9.22 5.24
N GLU A 49 -1.06 -10.09 4.25
CA GLU A 49 -1.34 -11.51 4.43
C GLU A 49 -0.25 -12.30 3.71
N LEU A 50 0.36 -13.25 4.42
CA LEU A 50 1.42 -14.11 3.89
C LEU A 50 0.99 -15.58 4.05
N PRO A 51 1.41 -16.48 3.14
CA PRO A 51 1.22 -17.91 3.31
C PRO A 51 1.81 -18.40 4.63
N ARG A 52 1.14 -19.38 5.25
CA ARG A 52 1.74 -20.20 6.30
C ARG A 52 2.57 -21.29 5.64
N ASN A 53 3.78 -21.54 6.15
CA ASN A 53 4.64 -22.65 5.72
C ASN A 53 3.88 -23.98 5.72
#